data_AF-A0A920UDW7-F1
#
_entry.id   AF-A0A920UDW7-F1
#
_cell.length_a   1.000
_cell.length_b   1.000
_cell.length_c   1.000
_cell.angle_alpha   90.00
_cell.angle_beta   90.00
_cell.angle_gamma   90.00
#
_symmetry.space_group_name_H-M   'P 1'
#
loop_
_entity.id
_entity.type
_entity.pdbx_description
1 polymer ?
#
loop_
_entity_poly.entity_id
_entity_poly.type
_entity_poly.pdbx_seq_one_letter_code
_entity_poly.pdbx_strand_id
1 'polypeptide(L)'
;MRARGANITDIVVLVVAADDKVQPQTIEAIQHARAAEVPIIVAVNKIDRPESDPMRIQQELLAHELIPEDLGGSNIFVKVSAKTGEGLDELLEMIHLQAEILELKSTPKGFARGTIIESRVRKGQGPVGTVLVQRGTIKIGDFFVMGSIHGRIRAMFNESGVPLVEAGPSIPVEISGLSNVPEVGELFVVLDDEKNARLIAEEHEYKLRAEAIREQQKTSLDNLFNKIEEGEATELRLILKGDVQGSVEALKTSIEQIGDERISPRFLLCAVGNVTETDITLASASDAIIVGFNVQMDAKAREIRANEGVDVRLYDVIYNALDDIKAAMEGLLEPEIREEIVGHLEIREVFSSGKNGMVVGGLVTDGKMYRNCMIRVLRNEKNIFEGSIISLKRFKDDVQEVLQNYECGMVLEFSEIENGDIVEAYEQIEESAKLS
;
A
#
# COMPACT_ATOMS: atom_id res chain seq x y z
N MET A 1 4.38 -8.62 -9.01
CA MET A 1 5.74 -9.22 -9.08
C MET A 1 5.76 -10.75 -9.00
N ARG A 2 5.24 -11.38 -7.92
CA ARG A 2 5.28 -12.86 -7.76
C ARG A 2 4.68 -13.65 -8.93
N ALA A 3 3.49 -13.25 -9.40
CA ALA A 3 2.85 -13.86 -10.57
C ALA A 3 3.73 -13.84 -11.83
N ARG A 4 4.40 -12.71 -12.10
CA ARG A 4 5.32 -12.58 -13.24
C ARG A 4 6.53 -13.49 -13.07
N GLY A 5 7.11 -13.53 -11.86
CA GLY A 5 8.23 -14.43 -11.54
C GLY A 5 7.89 -15.90 -11.79
N ALA A 6 6.74 -16.36 -11.27
CA ALA A 6 6.29 -17.74 -11.45
C ALA A 6 6.16 -18.13 -12.94
N ASN A 7 5.61 -17.25 -13.78
CA ASN A 7 5.47 -17.51 -15.22
C ASN A 7 6.78 -17.50 -16.01
N ILE A 8 7.86 -16.96 -15.45
CA ILE A 8 9.17 -16.83 -16.12
C ILE A 8 10.12 -17.96 -15.73
N THR A 9 9.94 -18.54 -14.54
CA THR A 9 10.82 -19.56 -13.95
C THR A 9 10.35 -20.99 -14.24
N ASP A 10 11.30 -21.91 -14.42
CA ASP A 10 10.99 -23.33 -14.63
C ASP A 10 10.69 -24.11 -13.34
N ILE A 11 11.15 -23.63 -12.18
CA ILE A 11 10.97 -24.26 -10.87
C ILE A 11 10.76 -23.16 -9.82
N VAL A 12 9.81 -23.36 -8.90
CA VAL A 12 9.58 -22.47 -7.75
C VAL A 12 10.02 -23.15 -6.46
N VAL A 13 10.85 -22.44 -5.67
CA VAL A 13 11.20 -22.87 -4.31
C VAL A 13 10.35 -22.09 -3.30
N LEU A 14 9.49 -22.79 -2.58
CA LEU A 14 8.65 -22.23 -1.53
C LEU A 14 9.34 -22.38 -0.17
N VAL A 15 9.82 -21.28 0.39
CA VAL A 15 10.47 -21.26 1.70
C VAL A 15 9.42 -21.05 2.80
N VAL A 16 9.31 -22.00 3.72
CA VAL A 16 8.37 -21.94 4.85
C VAL A 16 9.14 -22.11 6.15
N ALA A 17 8.88 -21.26 7.14
CA ALA A 17 9.58 -21.33 8.41
C ALA A 17 8.99 -22.43 9.31
N ALA A 18 9.84 -23.28 9.88
CA ALA A 18 9.43 -24.39 10.74
C ALA A 18 8.91 -23.96 12.13
N ASP A 19 9.14 -22.70 12.51
CA ASP A 19 8.74 -22.11 13.79
C ASP A 19 7.45 -21.26 13.69
N ASP A 20 6.84 -21.18 12.51
CA ASP A 20 5.66 -20.36 12.24
C ASP A 20 4.52 -21.21 11.66
N LYS A 21 3.40 -20.58 11.33
CA LYS A 21 2.30 -21.17 10.56
C LYS A 21 2.45 -20.88 9.07
N VAL A 22 1.73 -21.62 8.24
CA VAL A 22 1.55 -21.26 6.83
C VAL A 22 0.82 -19.91 6.75
N GLN A 23 1.58 -18.85 6.44
CA GLN A 23 1.06 -17.48 6.35
C GLN A 23 0.24 -17.25 5.07
N PRO A 24 -0.68 -16.27 5.03
CA PRO A 24 -1.45 -15.93 3.83
C PRO A 24 -0.56 -15.66 2.59
N GLN A 25 0.61 -15.04 2.76
CA GLN A 25 1.53 -14.81 1.63
C GLN A 25 2.10 -16.13 1.05
N THR A 26 2.22 -17.16 1.88
CA THR A 26 2.66 -18.50 1.45
C THR A 26 1.58 -19.13 0.56
N ILE A 27 0.31 -19.02 0.97
CA ILE A 27 -0.83 -19.52 0.21
C ILE A 27 -0.94 -18.81 -1.15
N GLU A 28 -0.74 -17.49 -1.15
CA GLU A 28 -0.70 -16.69 -2.39
C GLU A 28 0.41 -17.17 -3.33
N ALA A 29 1.61 -17.44 -2.80
CA ALA A 29 2.73 -17.96 -3.60
C ALA A 29 2.43 -19.35 -4.21
N ILE A 30 1.76 -20.23 -3.47
CA ILE A 30 1.31 -21.53 -3.96
C ILE A 30 0.33 -21.36 -5.13
N GLN A 31 -0.62 -20.43 -5.01
CA GLN A 31 -1.59 -20.15 -6.07
C GLN A 31 -0.92 -19.64 -7.35
N HIS A 32 0.04 -18.72 -7.24
CA HIS A 32 0.79 -18.21 -8.40
C HIS A 32 1.57 -19.31 -9.12
N ALA A 33 2.27 -20.17 -8.37
CA ALA A 33 3.04 -21.27 -8.95
C ALA A 33 2.14 -22.30 -9.64
N ARG A 34 0.97 -22.59 -9.07
CA ARG A 34 -0.03 -23.48 -9.68
C ARG A 34 -0.66 -22.91 -10.94
N ALA A 35 -1.02 -21.63 -10.91
CA ALA A 35 -1.59 -20.95 -12.08
C ALA A 35 -0.60 -20.91 -13.25
N ALA A 36 0.71 -20.88 -12.94
CA ALA A 36 1.79 -20.96 -13.92
C ALA A 36 2.14 -22.40 -14.33
N GLU A 37 1.52 -23.43 -13.72
CA GLU A 37 1.83 -24.85 -13.93
C GLU A 37 3.30 -25.23 -13.65
N VAL A 38 3.94 -24.53 -12.71
CA VAL A 38 5.36 -24.71 -12.38
C VAL A 38 5.52 -25.63 -11.16
N PRO A 39 6.42 -26.63 -11.20
CA PRO A 39 6.67 -27.50 -10.04
C PRO A 39 7.21 -26.72 -8.84
N ILE A 40 6.73 -27.13 -7.66
CA ILE A 40 7.07 -26.50 -6.37
C ILE A 40 7.93 -27.45 -5.55
N ILE A 41 9.10 -26.96 -5.15
CA ILE A 41 9.97 -27.58 -4.13
C ILE A 41 9.79 -26.79 -2.83
N VAL A 42 9.49 -27.47 -1.72
CA VAL A 42 9.29 -26.83 -0.42
C VAL A 42 10.56 -26.92 0.41
N ALA A 43 11.09 -25.77 0.81
CA ALA A 43 12.21 -25.68 1.74
C ALA A 43 11.70 -25.28 3.13
N VAL A 44 11.67 -26.23 4.06
CA VAL A 44 11.27 -26.01 5.46
C VAL A 44 12.47 -25.47 6.23
N ASN A 45 12.51 -24.16 6.43
CA ASN A 45 13.66 -23.42 6.98
C ASN A 45 13.61 -23.31 8.51
N LYS A 46 14.76 -22.96 9.12
CA LYS A 46 14.97 -22.76 10.57
C LYS A 46 14.88 -24.02 11.43
N ILE A 47 15.32 -25.17 10.90
CA ILE A 47 15.40 -26.42 11.69
C ILE A 47 16.42 -26.37 12.83
N ASP A 48 17.28 -25.34 12.86
CA ASP A 48 18.22 -25.10 13.95
C ASP A 48 17.56 -24.62 15.25
N ARG A 49 16.28 -24.21 15.20
CA ARG A 49 15.54 -23.69 16.36
C ARG A 49 14.91 -24.81 17.18
N PRO A 50 15.01 -24.78 18.52
CA PRO A 50 14.41 -25.81 19.38
C PRO A 50 12.87 -25.82 19.31
N GLU A 51 12.26 -24.69 19.00
CA GLU A 51 10.81 -24.56 18.77
C GLU A 51 10.35 -24.97 17.35
N SER A 52 11.26 -25.45 16.50
CA SER A 52 10.92 -25.85 15.13
C SER A 52 10.11 -27.14 15.11
N ASP A 53 9.03 -27.14 14.33
CA ASP A 53 8.22 -28.33 14.06
C ASP A 53 8.00 -28.50 12.55
N PRO A 54 8.96 -29.11 11.83
CA PRO A 54 8.84 -29.36 10.40
C PRO A 54 7.64 -30.26 10.05
N MET A 55 7.25 -31.18 10.95
CA MET A 55 6.17 -32.12 10.70
C MET A 55 4.82 -31.40 10.71
N ARG A 56 4.65 -30.42 11.60
CA ARG A 56 3.47 -29.56 11.60
C ARG A 56 3.35 -28.75 10.30
N ILE A 57 4.45 -28.18 9.78
CA ILE A 57 4.42 -27.47 8.50
C ILE A 57 4.01 -28.39 7.35
N GLN A 58 4.55 -29.61 7.29
CA GLN A 58 4.12 -30.60 6.30
C GLN A 58 2.62 -30.86 6.38
N GLN A 59 2.06 -31.03 7.58
CA GLN A 59 0.62 -31.24 7.77
C GLN A 59 -0.22 -30.04 7.34
N GLU A 60 0.22 -28.81 7.65
CA GLU A 60 -0.49 -27.59 7.23
C GLU A 60 -0.47 -27.44 5.69
N LEU A 61 0.64 -27.77 5.02
CA LEU A 61 0.77 -27.68 3.57
C LEU A 61 0.00 -28.76 2.80
N LEU A 62 -0.28 -29.92 3.42
CA LEU A 62 -1.18 -30.94 2.85
C LEU A 62 -2.59 -30.39 2.60
N ALA A 63 -3.09 -29.50 3.46
CA ALA A 63 -4.39 -28.85 3.27
C ALA A 63 -4.43 -27.94 2.03
N HIS A 64 -3.25 -27.53 1.56
CA HIS A 64 -3.07 -26.79 0.32
C HIS A 64 -2.63 -27.70 -0.83
N GLU A 65 -2.87 -29.02 -0.75
CA GLU A 65 -2.55 -30.03 -1.77
C GLU A 65 -1.07 -30.07 -2.18
N LEU A 66 -0.16 -29.62 -1.32
CA LEU A 66 1.27 -29.90 -1.48
C LEU A 66 1.58 -31.18 -0.72
N ILE A 67 1.67 -32.28 -1.46
CA ILE A 67 1.80 -33.62 -0.89
C ILE A 67 3.27 -34.07 -1.01
N PRO A 68 3.96 -34.29 0.11
CA PRO A 68 5.32 -34.82 0.13
C PRO A 68 5.45 -36.18 -0.57
N GLU A 69 6.59 -36.45 -1.21
CA GLU A 69 6.89 -37.72 -1.88
C GLU A 69 6.85 -38.94 -0.93
N ASP A 70 7.27 -38.78 0.33
CA ASP A 70 7.24 -39.83 1.35
C ASP A 70 5.81 -40.23 1.77
N LEU A 71 4.83 -39.36 1.51
CA LEU A 71 3.40 -39.63 1.68
C LEU A 71 2.71 -40.04 0.36
N GLY A 72 3.50 -40.34 -0.68
CA GLY A 72 2.99 -40.75 -1.99
C GLY A 72 2.55 -39.59 -2.89
N GLY A 73 2.97 -38.36 -2.58
CA GLY A 73 2.75 -37.19 -3.41
C GLY A 73 3.85 -36.98 -4.46
N SER A 74 3.90 -35.76 -5.02
CA SER A 74 4.85 -35.37 -6.08
C SER A 74 5.65 -34.11 -5.74
N ASN A 75 5.52 -33.58 -4.52
CA ASN A 75 6.25 -32.39 -4.09
C ASN A 75 7.45 -32.78 -3.25
N ILE A 76 8.61 -32.23 -3.60
CA ILE A 76 9.85 -32.44 -2.84
C ILE A 76 9.85 -31.52 -1.62
N PHE A 77 10.11 -32.08 -0.44
CA PHE A 77 10.25 -31.34 0.81
C PHE A 77 11.66 -31.51 1.35
N VAL A 78 12.38 -30.39 1.51
CA VAL A 78 13.74 -30.39 2.06
C VAL A 78 13.77 -29.58 3.34
N LYS A 79 14.38 -30.16 4.39
CA LYS A 79 14.56 -29.50 5.69
C LYS A 79 15.88 -28.75 5.67
N VAL A 80 15.84 -27.44 5.91
CA VAL A 80 17.04 -26.59 5.82
C VAL A 80 17.21 -25.66 7.01
N SER A 81 18.44 -25.27 7.29
CA SER A 81 18.75 -24.10 8.11
C SER A 81 19.60 -23.14 7.30
N ALA A 82 19.00 -22.00 6.92
CA ALA A 82 19.72 -20.91 6.27
C ALA A 82 20.80 -20.26 7.16
N LYS A 83 20.81 -20.57 8.47
CA LYS A 83 21.79 -20.02 9.43
C LYS A 83 23.02 -20.91 9.57
N THR A 84 22.83 -22.22 9.73
CA THR A 84 23.94 -23.18 9.87
C THR A 84 24.43 -23.69 8.52
N GLY A 85 23.61 -23.57 7.47
CA GLY A 85 23.84 -24.14 6.14
C GLY A 85 23.38 -25.60 6.01
N GLU A 86 22.82 -26.19 7.07
CA GLU A 86 22.32 -27.57 7.06
C GLU A 86 21.20 -27.74 6.01
N GLY A 87 21.27 -28.83 5.23
CA GLY A 87 20.27 -29.17 4.21
C GLY A 87 20.31 -28.35 2.91
N LEU A 88 21.17 -27.34 2.79
CA LEU A 88 21.28 -26.55 1.56
C LEU A 88 21.86 -27.34 0.38
N ASP A 89 22.83 -28.23 0.63
CA ASP A 89 23.38 -29.12 -0.40
C ASP A 89 22.31 -30.08 -0.93
N GLU A 90 21.50 -30.67 -0.03
CA GLU A 90 20.35 -31.50 -0.39
C GLU A 90 19.32 -30.72 -1.21
N LEU A 91 19.01 -29.48 -0.83
CA LEU A 91 18.10 -28.62 -1.59
C LEU A 91 18.61 -28.37 -3.01
N LEU A 92 19.92 -28.11 -3.16
CA LEU A 92 20.54 -27.93 -4.48
C LEU A 92 20.47 -29.20 -5.33
N GLU A 93 20.76 -30.36 -4.74
CA GLU A 93 20.64 -31.64 -5.43
C GLU A 93 19.21 -31.89 -5.91
N MET A 94 18.20 -31.60 -5.08
CA MET A 94 16.80 -31.76 -5.45
C MET A 94 16.35 -30.80 -6.55
N ILE A 95 16.84 -29.56 -6.55
CA ILE A 95 16.60 -28.61 -7.65
C ILE A 95 17.19 -29.15 -8.96
N HIS A 96 18.41 -29.69 -8.93
CA HIS A 96 19.02 -30.29 -10.11
C HIS A 96 18.24 -31.51 -10.61
N LEU A 97 17.83 -32.40 -9.71
CA LEU A 97 17.01 -33.57 -10.05
C LEU A 97 15.68 -33.16 -10.69
N GLN A 98 15.00 -32.17 -10.13
CA GLN A 98 13.75 -31.66 -10.68
C GLN A 98 13.95 -31.06 -12.08
N ALA A 99 15.05 -30.34 -12.31
CA ALA A 99 15.38 -29.77 -13.62
C ALA A 99 15.68 -30.86 -14.67
N GLU A 100 16.31 -31.96 -14.27
CA GLU A 100 16.54 -33.13 -15.13
C GLU A 100 15.22 -33.81 -15.52
N ILE A 101 14.29 -33.98 -14.57
CA ILE A 101 12.97 -34.57 -14.81
C ILE A 101 12.16 -33.73 -15.83
N LEU A 102 12.27 -32.40 -15.77
CA LEU A 102 11.59 -31.50 -16.70
C LEU A 102 12.17 -31.53 -18.13
N GLU A 103 13.34 -32.14 -18.33
CA GLU A 103 14.08 -32.14 -19.60
C GLU A 103 14.20 -30.75 -20.26
N LEU A 104 14.56 -29.74 -19.46
CA LEU A 104 14.62 -28.35 -19.92
C LEU A 104 15.54 -28.20 -21.14
N LYS A 105 15.02 -27.60 -22.22
CA LYS A 105 15.70 -27.44 -23.51
C LYS A 105 15.66 -25.99 -23.94
N SER A 106 16.83 -25.44 -24.29
CA SER A 106 16.94 -24.17 -24.98
C SER A 106 17.99 -24.24 -26.10
N THR A 107 17.97 -23.25 -26.99
CA THR A 107 18.93 -23.13 -28.09
C THR A 107 19.63 -21.78 -28.04
N PRO A 108 20.98 -21.73 -28.11
CA PRO A 108 21.71 -20.47 -28.24
C PRO A 108 21.65 -19.91 -29.67
N LYS A 109 21.07 -20.64 -30.63
CA LYS A 109 21.02 -20.25 -32.04
C LYS A 109 19.74 -19.51 -32.41
N GLY A 110 19.87 -18.57 -33.33
CA GLY A 110 18.76 -17.77 -33.88
C GLY A 110 18.50 -16.51 -33.06
N PHE A 111 17.40 -15.83 -33.37
CA PHE A 111 17.00 -14.59 -32.69
C PHE A 111 16.84 -14.81 -31.20
N ALA A 112 17.49 -13.93 -30.44
CA ALA A 112 17.38 -13.96 -29.00
C ALA A 112 15.99 -13.48 -28.56
N ARG A 113 15.45 -14.18 -27.56
CA ARG A 113 14.21 -13.84 -26.89
C ARG A 113 14.41 -13.96 -25.39
N GLY A 114 13.74 -13.10 -24.65
CA GLY A 114 13.77 -13.12 -23.19
C GLY A 114 12.65 -12.28 -22.61
N THR A 115 12.70 -12.09 -21.31
CA THR A 115 11.70 -11.30 -20.58
C THR A 115 12.39 -10.30 -19.68
N ILE A 116 11.87 -9.09 -19.59
CA ILE A 116 12.37 -8.10 -18.64
C ILE A 116 11.97 -8.49 -17.23
N ILE A 117 12.97 -8.67 -16.37
CA ILE A 117 12.76 -9.00 -14.95
C ILE A 117 12.90 -7.78 -14.04
N GLU A 118 13.62 -6.76 -14.49
CA GLU A 118 13.84 -5.52 -13.72
C GLU A 118 14.15 -4.35 -14.67
N SER A 119 13.76 -3.14 -14.28
CA SER A 119 14.08 -1.92 -15.03
C SER A 119 14.37 -0.75 -14.11
N ARG A 120 15.36 0.07 -14.49
CA ARG A 120 15.82 1.24 -13.73
C ARG A 120 16.43 2.31 -14.60
N VAL A 121 16.61 3.51 -14.05
CA VAL A 121 17.34 4.61 -14.70
C VAL A 121 18.70 4.74 -14.05
N ARG A 122 19.77 4.53 -14.83
CA ARG A 122 21.15 4.65 -14.35
C ARG A 122 21.78 5.95 -14.81
N LYS A 123 22.33 6.71 -13.87
CA LYS A 123 22.98 8.00 -14.15
C LYS A 123 24.10 7.83 -15.17
N GLY A 124 24.03 8.61 -16.26
CA GLY A 124 25.01 8.59 -17.36
C GLY A 124 24.80 7.50 -18.42
N GLN A 125 24.01 6.46 -18.13
CA GLN A 125 23.68 5.39 -19.09
C GLN A 125 22.23 5.48 -19.60
N GLY A 126 21.37 6.20 -18.90
CA GLY A 126 19.95 6.33 -19.23
C GLY A 126 19.14 5.14 -18.71
N PRO A 127 18.02 4.81 -19.37
CA PRO A 127 17.23 3.64 -19.04
C PRO A 127 18.03 2.34 -19.27
N VAL A 128 17.97 1.45 -18.29
CA VAL A 128 18.55 0.11 -18.35
C VAL A 128 17.51 -0.92 -17.91
N GLY A 129 17.63 -2.14 -18.40
CA GLY A 129 16.74 -3.24 -18.05
C GLY A 129 17.48 -4.56 -17.95
N THR A 130 17.11 -5.38 -16.97
CA THR A 130 17.63 -6.73 -16.82
C THR A 130 16.74 -7.69 -17.60
N VAL A 131 17.29 -8.32 -18.63
CA VAL A 131 16.62 -9.32 -19.46
C VAL A 131 17.06 -10.70 -19.01
N LEU A 132 16.10 -11.58 -18.70
CA LEU A 132 16.36 -13.01 -18.62
C LEU A 132 16.28 -13.60 -20.02
N VAL A 133 17.40 -14.01 -20.59
CA VAL A 133 17.45 -14.60 -21.93
C VAL A 133 16.87 -16.00 -21.86
N GLN A 134 15.82 -16.30 -22.62
CA GLN A 134 15.19 -17.62 -22.64
C GLN A 134 15.61 -18.44 -23.86
N ARG A 135 15.95 -17.78 -24.97
CA ARG A 135 16.37 -18.40 -26.22
C ARG A 135 17.36 -17.50 -26.96
N GLY A 136 18.24 -18.10 -27.75
CA GLY A 136 19.22 -17.40 -28.58
C GLY A 136 20.39 -16.87 -27.76
N THR A 137 21.15 -15.95 -28.34
CA THR A 137 22.26 -15.30 -27.66
C THR A 137 22.21 -13.82 -27.99
N ILE A 138 22.19 -12.97 -26.96
CA ILE A 138 22.23 -11.52 -27.10
C ILE A 138 23.68 -11.05 -27.20
N LYS A 139 23.94 -10.03 -28.00
CA LYS A 139 25.28 -9.46 -28.23
C LYS A 139 25.24 -7.94 -28.19
N ILE A 140 26.37 -7.34 -27.82
CA ILE A 140 26.54 -5.89 -27.97
C ILE A 140 26.35 -5.52 -29.43
N GLY A 141 25.49 -4.52 -29.68
CA GLY A 141 25.19 -4.01 -30.99
C GLY A 141 23.92 -4.58 -31.63
N ASP A 142 23.30 -5.60 -31.04
CA ASP A 142 22.01 -6.14 -31.49
C ASP A 142 20.89 -5.09 -31.37
N PHE A 143 19.97 -5.12 -32.34
CA PHE A 143 18.74 -4.33 -32.30
C PHE A 143 17.64 -5.13 -31.63
N PHE A 144 16.83 -4.48 -30.82
CA PHE A 144 15.74 -5.14 -30.10
C PHE A 144 14.47 -4.31 -30.06
N VAL A 145 13.38 -5.01 -29.78
CA VAL A 145 12.07 -4.43 -29.47
C VAL A 145 11.48 -5.11 -28.23
N MET A 146 10.77 -4.32 -27.44
CA MET A 146 10.03 -4.70 -26.23
C MET A 146 8.78 -3.82 -26.15
N GLY A 147 7.60 -4.37 -26.44
CA GLY A 147 6.37 -3.57 -26.45
C GLY A 147 6.50 -2.32 -27.32
N SER A 148 6.43 -1.13 -26.70
CA SER A 148 6.60 0.18 -27.34
C SER A 148 8.04 0.72 -27.36
N ILE A 149 8.99 -0.04 -26.81
CA ILE A 149 10.39 0.34 -26.64
C ILE A 149 11.23 -0.38 -27.68
N HIS A 150 12.18 0.34 -28.26
CA HIS A 150 13.17 -0.21 -29.17
C HIS A 150 14.54 0.36 -28.85
N GLY A 151 15.58 -0.28 -29.36
CA GLY A 151 16.91 0.22 -29.16
C GLY A 151 17.98 -0.66 -29.76
N ARG A 152 19.21 -0.29 -29.44
CA ARG A 152 20.42 -1.04 -29.77
C ARG A 152 21.22 -1.27 -28.51
N ILE A 153 21.61 -2.52 -28.24
CA ILE A 153 22.37 -2.87 -27.04
C ILE A 153 23.72 -2.15 -27.09
N ARG A 154 23.94 -1.20 -26.16
CA ARG A 154 25.20 -0.42 -26.08
C ARG A 154 26.23 -1.05 -25.15
N ALA A 155 25.76 -1.59 -24.04
CA ALA A 155 26.57 -2.30 -23.06
C ALA A 155 25.71 -3.34 -22.36
N MET A 156 26.36 -4.42 -21.92
CA MET A 156 25.76 -5.51 -21.17
C MET A 156 26.56 -5.78 -19.92
N PHE A 157 25.89 -6.12 -18.82
CA PHE A 157 26.52 -6.45 -17.54
C PHE A 157 25.87 -7.67 -16.92
N ASN A 158 26.65 -8.49 -16.22
CA ASN A 158 26.13 -9.58 -15.41
C ASN A 158 25.64 -9.08 -14.03
N GLU A 159 25.14 -9.99 -13.20
CA GLU A 159 24.65 -9.75 -11.84
C GLU A 159 25.71 -9.13 -10.91
N SER A 160 26.99 -9.33 -11.20
CA SER A 160 28.12 -8.74 -10.45
C SER A 160 28.55 -7.37 -11.01
N GLY A 161 27.87 -6.84 -12.03
CA GLY A 161 28.22 -5.59 -12.70
C GLY A 161 29.44 -5.68 -13.62
N VAL A 162 29.90 -6.89 -13.94
CA VAL A 162 31.01 -7.13 -14.86
C VAL A 162 30.51 -7.04 -16.30
N PRO A 163 31.22 -6.31 -17.20
CA PRO A 163 30.83 -6.21 -18.60
C PRO A 163 30.79 -7.57 -19.31
N LEU A 164 29.76 -7.79 -20.11
CA LEU A 164 29.58 -8.97 -20.96
C LEU A 164 29.58 -8.58 -22.45
N VAL A 165 30.09 -9.47 -23.31
CA VAL A 165 30.07 -9.29 -24.77
C VAL A 165 28.91 -10.04 -25.42
N GLU A 166 28.59 -11.21 -24.88
CA GLU A 166 27.47 -12.04 -25.29
C GLU A 166 26.85 -12.75 -24.07
N ALA A 167 25.58 -13.10 -24.17
CA ALA A 167 24.91 -13.92 -23.16
C ALA A 167 23.89 -14.87 -23.77
N GLY A 168 23.98 -16.14 -23.36
CA GLY A 168 23.13 -17.22 -23.83
C GLY A 168 21.86 -17.39 -22.98
N PRO A 169 21.10 -18.46 -23.23
CA PRO A 169 19.88 -18.77 -22.48
C PRO A 169 20.14 -19.00 -20.99
N SER A 170 19.12 -18.73 -20.17
CA SER A 170 19.08 -18.86 -18.70
C SER A 170 19.99 -17.90 -17.93
N ILE A 171 20.60 -16.92 -18.60
CA ILE A 171 21.47 -15.90 -17.98
C ILE A 171 20.71 -14.57 -17.90
N PRO A 172 20.58 -13.95 -16.71
CA PRO A 172 20.08 -12.59 -16.59
C PRO A 172 21.17 -11.58 -16.98
N VAL A 173 20.83 -10.61 -17.83
CA VAL A 173 21.77 -9.58 -18.29
C VAL A 173 21.15 -8.21 -18.21
N GLU A 174 21.84 -7.29 -17.54
CA GLU A 174 21.49 -5.87 -17.61
C GLU A 174 21.95 -5.29 -18.95
N ILE A 175 21.02 -4.73 -19.71
CA ILE A 175 21.27 -4.08 -21.00
C ILE A 175 21.02 -2.56 -20.91
N SER A 176 21.77 -1.81 -21.71
CA SER A 176 21.61 -0.36 -21.89
C SER A 176 21.37 0.01 -23.35
N GLY A 177 20.87 1.23 -23.59
CA GLY A 177 20.54 1.73 -24.92
C GLY A 177 19.05 1.62 -25.28
N LEU A 178 18.19 1.51 -24.28
CA LEU A 178 16.74 1.54 -24.42
C LEU A 178 16.26 2.97 -24.66
N SER A 179 15.20 3.14 -25.47
CA SER A 179 14.58 4.45 -25.70
C SER A 179 13.84 4.99 -24.47
N ASN A 180 13.30 4.10 -23.63
CA ASN A 180 12.59 4.43 -22.40
C ASN A 180 12.76 3.31 -21.35
N VAL A 181 12.27 3.52 -20.13
CA VAL A 181 12.25 2.50 -19.07
C VAL A 181 11.20 1.43 -19.43
N PRO A 182 11.58 0.15 -19.58
CA PRO A 182 10.66 -0.90 -19.97
C PRO A 182 9.79 -1.38 -18.81
N GLU A 183 8.61 -1.87 -19.15
CA GLU A 183 7.74 -2.51 -18.18
C GLU A 183 8.25 -3.91 -17.84
N VAL A 184 8.21 -4.24 -16.55
CA VAL A 184 8.64 -5.56 -16.07
C VAL A 184 7.65 -6.62 -16.53
N GLY A 185 8.15 -7.67 -17.16
CA GLY A 185 7.35 -8.75 -17.75
C GLY A 185 7.17 -8.64 -19.26
N GLU A 186 7.62 -7.54 -19.90
CA GLU A 186 7.57 -7.44 -21.36
C GLU A 186 8.51 -8.44 -22.04
N LEU A 187 8.06 -8.95 -23.19
CA LEU A 187 8.85 -9.82 -24.04
C LEU A 187 9.92 -9.00 -24.77
N PHE A 188 11.17 -9.42 -24.61
CA PHE A 188 12.32 -8.92 -25.33
C PHE A 188 12.60 -9.78 -26.55
N VAL A 189 12.75 -9.14 -27.72
CA VAL A 189 13.05 -9.83 -28.99
C VAL A 189 14.15 -9.08 -29.74
N VAL A 190 15.21 -9.80 -30.11
CA VAL A 190 16.26 -9.31 -31.02
C VAL A 190 15.80 -9.44 -32.46
N LEU A 191 16.11 -8.43 -33.26
CA LEU A 191 15.78 -8.30 -34.68
C LEU A 191 17.04 -8.01 -35.50
N ASP A 192 16.98 -8.28 -36.80
CA ASP A 192 18.09 -8.04 -37.72
C ASP A 192 18.34 -6.54 -37.99
N ASP A 193 17.28 -5.72 -37.92
CA ASP A 193 17.32 -4.33 -38.37
C ASP A 193 16.57 -3.36 -37.45
N GLU A 194 17.17 -2.18 -37.28
CA GLU A 194 16.62 -1.09 -36.48
C GLU A 194 15.26 -0.59 -36.99
N LYS A 195 15.07 -0.60 -38.31
CA LYS A 195 13.86 -0.06 -38.94
C LYS A 195 12.63 -0.89 -38.57
N ASN A 196 12.70 -2.22 -38.66
CA ASN A 196 11.59 -3.06 -38.24
C ASN A 196 11.35 -2.96 -36.73
N ALA A 197 12.41 -2.94 -35.91
CA ALA A 197 12.28 -2.77 -34.46
C ALA A 197 11.51 -1.50 -34.10
N ARG A 198 11.86 -0.37 -34.75
CA ARG A 198 11.20 0.91 -34.57
C ARG A 198 9.74 0.91 -35.05
N LEU A 199 9.45 0.33 -36.23
CA LEU A 199 8.09 0.25 -36.75
C LEU A 199 7.16 -0.55 -35.84
N ILE A 200 7.63 -1.69 -35.32
CA ILE A 200 6.86 -2.52 -34.38
C ILE A 200 6.58 -1.74 -33.09
N ALA A 201 7.58 -1.05 -32.54
CA ALA A 201 7.44 -0.23 -31.34
C ALA A 201 6.42 0.92 -31.54
N GLU A 202 6.51 1.64 -32.66
CA GLU A 202 5.58 2.74 -33.00
C GLU A 202 4.14 2.24 -33.18
N GLU A 203 3.94 1.06 -33.80
CA GLU A 203 2.61 0.46 -33.93
C GLU A 203 2.02 0.08 -32.56
N HIS A 204 2.86 -0.48 -31.67
CA HIS A 204 2.44 -0.85 -30.32
C HIS A 204 2.10 0.38 -29.47
N GLU A 205 2.92 1.43 -29.56
CA GLU A 205 2.67 2.71 -28.88
C GLU A 205 1.34 3.34 -29.35
N TYR A 206 1.06 3.30 -30.66
CA TYR A 206 -0.19 3.79 -31.20
C TYR A 206 -1.41 3.03 -30.65
N LYS A 207 -1.31 1.69 -30.54
CA LYS A 207 -2.38 0.86 -29.96
C LYS A 207 -2.61 1.20 -28.48
N LEU A 208 -1.54 1.28 -27.68
CA LEU A 208 -1.62 1.63 -26.26
C LEU A 208 -2.25 3.01 -26.06
N ARG A 209 -1.87 4.02 -26.86
CA ARG A 209 -2.48 5.35 -26.78
C ARG A 209 -3.97 5.33 -27.16
N ALA A 210 -4.35 4.58 -28.20
CA ALA A 210 -5.74 4.47 -28.61
C ALA A 210 -6.60 3.80 -27.53
N GLU A 211 -6.07 2.77 -26.85
CA GLU A 211 -6.72 2.10 -25.72
C GLU A 211 -6.86 3.04 -24.51
N ALA A 212 -5.79 3.74 -24.12
CA ALA A 212 -5.82 4.69 -23.01
C ALA A 212 -6.86 5.82 -23.23
N ILE A 213 -6.94 6.36 -24.45
CA ILE A 213 -7.96 7.37 -24.80
C ILE A 213 -9.38 6.78 -24.67
N ARG A 214 -9.57 5.53 -25.08
CA ARG A 214 -10.87 4.85 -25.00
C ARG A 214 -11.28 4.57 -23.56
N GLU A 215 -10.35 4.18 -22.70
CA GLU A 215 -10.60 4.02 -21.26
C GLU A 215 -10.92 5.35 -20.61
N GLN A 216 -10.13 6.40 -20.85
CA GLN A 216 -10.43 7.73 -20.34
C GLN A 216 -11.80 8.25 -20.78
N GLN A 217 -12.24 7.97 -22.01
CA GLN A 217 -13.58 8.33 -22.47
C GLN A 217 -14.69 7.56 -21.74
N LYS A 218 -14.49 6.27 -21.44
CA LYS A 218 -15.43 5.49 -20.62
C LYS A 218 -15.49 6.04 -19.19
N THR A 219 -14.33 6.14 -18.54
CA THR A 219 -14.21 6.64 -17.17
C THR A 219 -14.71 8.08 -17.03
N SER A 220 -14.51 8.93 -18.03
CA SER A 220 -15.03 10.30 -18.02
C SER A 220 -16.55 10.35 -18.10
N LEU A 221 -17.20 9.43 -18.81
CA LEU A 221 -18.67 9.39 -18.88
C LEU A 221 -19.25 8.88 -17.57
N ASP A 222 -18.67 7.82 -17.00
CA ASP A 222 -19.08 7.27 -15.70
C ASP A 222 -18.83 8.29 -14.56
N ASN A 223 -17.69 8.99 -14.58
CA ASN A 223 -17.36 10.03 -13.60
C ASN A 223 -18.20 11.31 -13.75
N LEU A 224 -18.73 11.61 -14.94
CA LEU A 224 -19.67 12.74 -15.13
C LEU A 224 -21.02 12.46 -14.46
N PHE A 225 -21.41 11.20 -14.28
CA PHE A 225 -22.60 10.83 -13.51
C PHE A 225 -22.32 10.82 -12.00
N ASN A 226 -21.16 10.32 -11.56
CA ASN A 226 -20.84 10.23 -10.12
C ASN A 226 -20.46 11.58 -9.48
N LYS A 227 -19.80 12.49 -10.20
CA LYS A 227 -19.40 13.82 -9.68
C LYS A 227 -20.56 14.77 -9.38
N ILE A 228 -21.79 14.39 -9.72
CA ILE A 228 -22.99 15.20 -9.43
C ILE A 228 -23.63 14.78 -8.09
N GLU A 229 -23.29 13.62 -7.53
CA GLU A 229 -23.96 13.08 -6.33
C GLU A 229 -23.10 12.99 -5.06
N GLU A 230 -21.77 13.00 -5.13
CA GLU A 230 -20.91 12.84 -3.96
C GLU A 230 -20.28 14.17 -3.50
N GLY A 231 -20.44 14.49 -2.21
CA GLY A 231 -19.70 15.56 -1.55
C GLY A 231 -18.19 15.38 -1.75
N GLU A 232 -17.44 16.50 -1.74
CA GLU A 232 -16.01 16.53 -2.07
C GLU A 232 -15.20 15.53 -1.21
N ALA A 233 -14.95 14.34 -1.75
CA ALA A 233 -13.99 13.41 -1.16
C ALA A 233 -12.61 14.09 -1.16
N THR A 234 -11.92 14.05 -0.01
CA THR A 234 -10.61 14.66 0.11
C THR A 234 -9.58 13.80 -0.61
N GLU A 235 -8.67 14.41 -1.36
CA GLU A 235 -7.64 13.68 -2.11
C GLU A 235 -6.24 14.07 -1.62
N LEU A 236 -5.43 13.07 -1.22
CA LEU A 236 -4.00 13.29 -0.99
C LEU A 236 -3.24 13.10 -2.29
N ARG A 237 -2.70 14.20 -2.85
CA ARG A 237 -1.97 14.16 -4.12
C ARG A 237 -0.52 13.74 -3.90
N LEU A 238 -0.07 12.75 -4.66
CA LEU A 238 1.24 12.11 -4.50
C LEU A 238 2.01 12.05 -5.83
N ILE A 239 3.33 12.24 -5.74
CA ILE A 239 4.29 11.86 -6.78
C ILE A 239 5.18 10.77 -6.21
N LEU A 240 5.23 9.60 -6.85
CA LEU A 240 6.07 8.48 -6.44
C LEU A 240 7.32 8.39 -7.31
N LYS A 241 8.47 8.28 -6.66
CA LYS A 241 9.77 8.02 -7.30
C LYS A 241 10.41 6.79 -6.68
N GLY A 242 10.93 5.88 -7.48
CA GLY A 242 11.60 4.68 -6.98
C GLY A 242 12.87 4.36 -7.76
N ASP A 243 13.73 3.54 -7.17
CA ASP A 243 14.98 3.10 -7.78
C ASP A 243 14.73 2.16 -8.97
N VAL A 244 13.75 1.28 -8.83
CA VAL A 244 13.33 0.29 -9.83
C VAL A 244 11.82 0.33 -10.03
N GLN A 245 11.36 -0.06 -11.23
CA GLN A 245 9.93 -0.05 -11.58
C GLN A 245 9.08 -0.91 -10.64
N GLY A 246 9.59 -2.07 -10.22
CA GLY A 246 8.89 -2.98 -9.32
C GLY A 246 8.56 -2.33 -7.98
N SER A 247 9.51 -1.60 -7.38
CA SER A 247 9.30 -0.90 -6.11
C SER A 247 8.21 0.18 -6.21
N VAL A 248 8.19 0.93 -7.32
CA VAL A 248 7.15 1.95 -7.57
C VAL A 248 5.77 1.33 -7.70
N GLU A 249 5.64 0.23 -8.46
CA GLU A 249 4.37 -0.49 -8.65
C GLU A 249 3.87 -1.06 -7.32
N ALA A 250 4.73 -1.71 -6.54
CA ALA A 250 4.37 -2.26 -5.23
C ALA A 250 3.94 -1.16 -4.24
N LEU A 251 4.72 -0.08 -4.14
CA LEU A 251 4.41 1.02 -3.23
C LEU A 251 3.08 1.68 -3.60
N LYS A 252 2.84 1.91 -4.89
CA LYS A 252 1.58 2.45 -5.39
C LYS A 252 0.39 1.59 -4.95
N THR A 253 0.43 0.28 -5.23
CA THR A 253 -0.66 -0.63 -4.86
C THR A 253 -0.88 -0.69 -3.35
N SER A 254 0.19 -0.69 -2.56
CA SER A 254 0.06 -0.65 -1.09
C SER A 254 -0.57 0.65 -0.59
N ILE A 255 -0.24 1.80 -1.18
CA ILE A 255 -0.85 3.08 -0.81
C ILE A 255 -2.32 3.14 -1.22
N GLU A 256 -2.69 2.62 -2.41
CA GLU A 256 -4.08 2.54 -2.87
C GLU A 256 -4.98 1.77 -1.89
N GLN A 257 -4.42 0.80 -1.15
CA GLN A 257 -5.15 0.01 -0.15
C GLN A 257 -5.34 0.74 1.19
N ILE A 258 -4.70 1.89 1.42
CA ILE A 258 -4.80 2.66 2.68
C ILE A 258 -6.02 3.60 2.68
N GLY A 259 -6.46 4.07 1.50
CA GLY A 259 -7.56 5.02 1.39
C GLY A 259 -8.94 4.43 1.70
N ASP A 260 -9.88 5.31 2.01
CA ASP A 260 -11.30 5.01 2.22
C ASP A 260 -12.19 5.99 1.42
N GLU A 261 -13.50 5.95 1.64
CA GLU A 261 -14.46 6.85 0.97
C GLU A 261 -14.28 8.33 1.38
N ARG A 262 -13.68 8.61 2.55
CA ARG A 262 -13.50 9.96 3.08
C ARG A 262 -12.24 10.61 2.52
N ILE A 263 -11.17 9.82 2.37
CA ILE A 263 -9.91 10.27 1.78
C ILE A 263 -9.25 9.21 0.92
N SER A 264 -8.86 9.60 -0.30
CA SER A 264 -8.20 8.72 -1.26
C SER A 264 -6.85 9.27 -1.74
N PRO A 265 -5.86 8.41 -1.98
CA PRO A 265 -4.60 8.83 -2.58
C PRO A 265 -4.76 9.04 -4.09
N ARG A 266 -4.24 10.16 -4.59
CA ARG A 266 -4.22 10.47 -6.02
C ARG A 266 -2.80 10.62 -6.54
N PHE A 267 -2.38 9.70 -7.40
CA PHE A 267 -1.06 9.73 -8.01
C PHE A 267 -1.05 10.66 -9.24
N LEU A 268 -0.26 11.73 -9.18
CA LEU A 268 -0.03 12.62 -10.32
C LEU A 268 1.04 12.07 -11.26
N LEU A 269 2.07 11.44 -10.68
CA LEU A 269 3.18 10.86 -11.42
C LEU A 269 3.78 9.70 -10.63
N CYS A 270 3.99 8.57 -11.28
CA CYS A 270 4.78 7.45 -10.75
C CYS A 270 5.91 7.19 -11.74
N ALA A 271 7.16 7.37 -11.33
CA ALA A 271 8.30 7.27 -12.23
C ALA A 271 9.53 6.68 -11.55
N VAL A 272 10.44 6.13 -12.36
CA VAL A 272 11.70 5.54 -11.88
C VAL A 272 12.84 6.55 -11.97
N GLY A 273 13.73 6.49 -11.00
CA GLY A 273 14.91 7.35 -10.88
C GLY A 273 14.77 8.43 -9.81
N ASN A 274 15.85 9.19 -9.64
CA ASN A 274 15.94 10.28 -8.66
C ASN A 274 14.86 11.34 -8.84
N VAL A 275 14.60 12.07 -7.76
CA VAL A 275 13.73 13.25 -7.78
C VAL A 275 14.45 14.38 -8.50
N THR A 276 13.79 14.92 -9.52
CA THR A 276 14.29 15.94 -10.44
C THR A 276 13.63 17.30 -10.20
N GLU A 277 14.17 18.35 -10.81
CA GLU A 277 13.60 19.70 -10.80
C GLU A 277 12.14 19.73 -11.30
N THR A 278 11.85 18.99 -12.38
CA THR A 278 10.48 18.91 -12.93
C THR A 278 9.50 18.25 -11.97
N ASP A 279 9.96 17.30 -11.15
CA ASP A 279 9.11 16.66 -10.15
C ASP A 279 8.73 17.67 -9.04
N ILE A 280 9.68 18.51 -8.61
CA ILE A 280 9.42 19.57 -7.61
C ILE A 280 8.41 20.58 -8.15
N THR A 281 8.61 21.07 -9.36
CA THR A 281 7.71 22.07 -9.96
C THR A 281 6.29 21.52 -10.16
N LEU A 282 6.16 20.26 -10.57
CA LEU A 282 4.85 19.60 -10.69
C LEU A 282 4.15 19.49 -9.32
N ALA A 283 4.91 19.13 -8.29
CA ALA A 283 4.41 19.02 -6.93
C ALA A 283 3.95 20.36 -6.36
N SER A 284 4.75 21.43 -6.54
CA SER A 284 4.38 22.78 -6.11
C SER A 284 3.14 23.30 -6.84
N ALA A 285 3.02 23.06 -8.15
CA ALA A 285 1.87 23.52 -8.93
C ALA A 285 0.56 22.78 -8.59
N SER A 286 0.64 21.61 -7.95
CA SER A 286 -0.51 20.74 -7.71
C SER A 286 -0.76 20.44 -6.23
N ASP A 287 -0.02 21.07 -5.31
CA ASP A 287 -0.03 20.78 -3.87
C ASP A 287 0.14 19.27 -3.58
N ALA A 288 1.14 18.64 -4.20
CA ALA A 288 1.42 17.22 -4.04
C ALA A 288 2.65 16.96 -3.18
N ILE A 289 2.64 15.84 -2.45
CA ILE A 289 3.80 15.34 -1.70
C ILE A 289 4.61 14.41 -2.59
N ILE A 290 5.93 14.52 -2.55
CA ILE A 290 6.82 13.60 -3.27
C ILE A 290 7.33 12.54 -2.31
N VAL A 291 7.12 11.27 -2.67
CA VAL A 291 7.60 10.11 -1.92
C VAL A 291 8.63 9.38 -2.78
N GLY A 292 9.87 9.31 -2.29
CA GLY A 292 10.98 8.61 -2.92
C GLY A 292 11.33 7.32 -2.19
N PHE A 293 11.44 6.19 -2.89
CA PHE A 293 11.91 4.91 -2.35
C PHE A 293 13.27 4.51 -2.92
N ASN A 294 14.28 4.34 -2.07
CA ASN A 294 15.68 4.03 -2.46
C ASN A 294 16.29 5.02 -3.48
N VAL A 295 15.78 6.25 -3.53
CA VAL A 295 16.22 7.29 -4.47
C VAL A 295 16.77 8.51 -3.76
N GLN A 296 17.54 9.30 -4.49
CA GLN A 296 18.05 10.58 -4.03
C GLN A 296 17.39 11.73 -4.77
N MET A 297 17.54 12.93 -4.21
CA MET A 297 17.24 14.17 -4.93
C MET A 297 18.47 14.66 -5.69
N ASP A 298 18.28 15.09 -6.92
CA ASP A 298 19.32 15.79 -7.68
C ASP A 298 19.63 17.16 -7.08
N ALA A 299 20.83 17.69 -7.35
CA ALA A 299 21.34 18.92 -6.74
C ALA A 299 20.39 20.11 -6.97
N LYS A 300 19.93 20.31 -8.22
CA LYS A 300 18.96 21.36 -8.56
C LYS A 300 17.61 21.18 -7.87
N ALA A 301 17.14 19.94 -7.74
CA ALA A 301 15.86 19.65 -7.08
C ALA A 301 15.91 20.07 -5.60
N ARG A 302 17.06 19.91 -4.92
CA ARG A 302 17.23 20.36 -3.52
C ARG A 302 17.19 21.87 -3.39
N GLU A 303 17.79 22.59 -4.33
CA GLU A 303 17.78 24.06 -4.34
C GLU A 303 16.35 24.60 -4.53
N ILE A 304 15.59 24.03 -5.46
CA ILE A 304 14.23 24.48 -5.76
C ILE A 304 13.26 24.11 -4.63
N ARG A 305 13.39 22.91 -4.05
CA ARG A 305 12.59 22.49 -2.90
C ARG A 305 12.67 23.49 -1.75
N ALA A 306 13.86 24.00 -1.45
CA ALA A 306 14.06 24.96 -0.36
C ALA A 306 13.32 26.30 -0.60
N ASN A 307 13.10 26.66 -1.86
CA ASN A 307 12.39 27.89 -2.23
C ASN A 307 10.87 27.69 -2.34
N GLU A 308 10.42 26.55 -2.88
CA GLU A 308 9.00 26.28 -3.14
C GLU A 308 8.27 25.62 -1.96
N GLY A 309 8.99 25.10 -0.97
CA GLY A 309 8.39 24.54 0.24
C GLY A 309 7.71 23.18 0.05
N VAL A 310 8.01 22.48 -1.04
CA VAL A 310 7.44 21.15 -1.34
C VAL A 310 7.90 20.11 -0.31
N ASP A 311 6.95 19.31 0.22
CA ASP A 311 7.29 18.17 1.06
C ASP A 311 7.80 17.01 0.19
N VAL A 312 9.04 16.60 0.46
CA VAL A 312 9.70 15.48 -0.21
C VAL A 312 10.25 14.57 0.86
N ARG A 313 9.74 13.34 0.90
CA ARG A 313 10.12 12.32 1.87
C ARG A 313 10.79 11.16 1.15
N LEU A 314 11.97 10.78 1.63
CA LEU A 314 12.79 9.71 1.06
C LEU A 314 12.88 8.57 2.06
N TYR A 315 12.63 7.34 1.60
CA TYR A 315 12.56 6.14 2.43
C TYR A 315 13.40 5.02 1.81
N ASP A 316 13.99 4.22 2.69
CA ASP A 316 14.66 2.97 2.31
C ASP A 316 13.85 1.73 2.77
N VAL A 317 12.79 1.95 3.55
CA VAL A 317 11.91 0.91 4.12
C VAL A 317 10.46 1.24 3.80
N ILE A 318 9.76 0.32 3.14
CA ILE A 318 8.39 0.53 2.62
C ILE A 318 7.41 0.84 3.75
N TYR A 319 7.49 0.14 4.88
CA TYR A 319 6.56 0.34 6.01
C TYR A 319 6.59 1.77 6.56
N ASN A 320 7.78 2.37 6.66
CA ASN A 320 7.90 3.76 7.12
C ASN A 320 7.23 4.74 6.15
N ALA A 321 7.28 4.46 4.84
CA ALA A 321 6.60 5.28 3.84
C ALA A 321 5.07 5.15 3.96
N LEU A 322 4.57 3.93 4.18
CA LEU A 322 3.14 3.67 4.35
C LEU A 322 2.59 4.33 5.62
N ASP A 323 3.32 4.23 6.73
CA ASP A 323 2.91 4.82 8.01
C ASP A 323 2.83 6.35 7.92
N ASP A 324 3.83 6.99 7.31
CA ASP A 324 3.85 8.44 7.11
C ASP A 324 2.74 8.93 6.17
N ILE A 325 2.45 8.18 5.11
CA ILE A 325 1.35 8.50 4.19
C ILE A 325 0.01 8.33 4.91
N LYS A 326 -0.17 7.25 5.69
CA LYS A 326 -1.36 7.05 6.51
C LYS A 326 -1.56 8.23 7.47
N ALA A 327 -0.51 8.65 8.18
CA ALA A 327 -0.56 9.80 9.08
C ALA A 327 -0.87 11.12 8.34
N ALA A 328 -0.33 11.31 7.14
CA ALA A 328 -0.65 12.48 6.31
C ALA A 328 -2.11 12.49 5.86
N MET A 329 -2.69 11.33 5.53
CA MET A 329 -4.10 11.20 5.18
C MET A 329 -4.99 11.45 6.41
N GLU A 330 -4.65 10.88 7.57
CA GLU A 330 -5.38 11.13 8.82
C GLU A 330 -5.34 12.62 9.21
N GLY A 331 -4.22 13.31 8.99
CA GLY A 331 -4.09 14.74 9.25
C GLY A 331 -4.92 15.65 8.32
N LEU A 332 -5.43 15.12 7.21
CA LEU A 332 -6.31 15.84 6.28
C LEU A 332 -7.79 15.58 6.55
N LEU A 333 -8.13 14.59 7.38
CA LEU A 333 -9.50 14.32 7.77
C LEU A 333 -9.98 15.33 8.81
N GLU A 334 -11.26 15.70 8.74
CA GLU A 334 -11.90 16.49 9.79
C GLU A 334 -11.93 15.69 11.10
N PRO A 335 -11.67 16.32 12.26
CA PRO A 335 -11.68 15.63 13.55
C PRO A 335 -13.06 15.04 13.84
N GLU A 336 -13.07 13.85 14.45
CA GLU A 336 -14.29 13.20 14.89
C GLU A 336 -14.73 13.83 16.22
N ILE A 337 -15.99 14.27 16.28
CA ILE A 337 -16.58 14.82 17.51
C ILE A 337 -17.14 13.67 18.32
N ARG A 338 -16.55 13.42 19.49
CA ARG A 338 -17.03 12.44 20.45
C ARG A 338 -17.65 13.14 21.65
N GLU A 339 -18.79 12.62 22.10
CA GLU A 339 -19.41 13.08 23.34
C GLU A 339 -18.84 12.32 24.54
N GLU A 340 -18.33 13.05 25.52
CA GLU A 340 -17.96 12.52 26.83
C GLU A 340 -18.99 12.99 27.88
N ILE A 341 -19.59 12.03 28.60
CA ILE A 341 -20.56 12.35 29.65
C ILE A 341 -19.81 12.89 30.87
N VAL A 342 -20.19 14.08 31.31
CA VAL A 342 -19.55 14.78 32.44
C VAL A 342 -20.30 14.59 33.75
N GLY A 343 -21.61 14.31 33.70
CA GLY A 343 -22.38 14.00 34.89
C GLY A 343 -23.87 13.89 34.66
N HIS A 344 -24.55 13.49 35.73
CA HIS A 344 -26.00 13.29 35.76
C HIS A 344 -26.61 14.05 36.94
N LEU A 345 -27.79 14.61 36.73
CA LEU A 345 -28.59 15.25 37.76
C LEU A 345 -30.03 14.77 37.68
N GLU A 346 -30.55 14.33 38.81
CA GLU A 346 -31.95 13.95 38.94
C GLU A 346 -32.78 15.15 39.39
N ILE A 347 -33.80 15.50 38.60
CA ILE A 347 -34.69 16.63 38.87
C ILE A 347 -35.68 16.23 39.96
N ARG A 348 -35.69 16.99 41.05
CA ARG A 348 -36.56 16.73 42.21
C ARG A 348 -37.71 17.70 42.33
N GLU A 349 -37.48 18.94 41.95
CA GLU A 349 -38.48 20.01 42.02
C GLU A 349 -38.41 20.88 40.78
N VAL A 350 -39.56 21.04 40.13
CA VAL A 350 -39.72 21.93 38.99
C VAL A 350 -40.40 23.23 39.45
N PHE A 351 -39.75 24.36 39.21
CA PHE A 351 -40.26 25.70 39.53
C PHE A 351 -40.83 26.40 38.28
N SER A 352 -41.56 27.49 38.50
CA SER A 352 -42.32 28.18 37.44
C SER A 352 -41.48 28.58 36.22
N SER A 353 -42.06 28.42 35.03
CA SER A 353 -41.49 28.90 33.75
C SER A 353 -41.42 30.43 33.73
N GLY A 354 -40.22 30.98 33.52
CA GLY A 354 -39.96 32.40 33.34
C GLY A 354 -39.75 32.76 31.86
N LYS A 355 -39.46 34.04 31.56
CA LYS A 355 -39.18 34.50 30.18
C LYS A 355 -37.99 33.81 29.50
N ASN A 356 -37.10 33.19 30.28
CA ASN A 356 -35.84 32.60 29.81
C ASN A 356 -35.80 31.08 30.00
N GLY A 357 -36.95 30.41 30.19
CA GLY A 357 -37.04 28.96 30.38
C GLY A 357 -37.52 28.52 31.76
N MET A 358 -37.42 27.22 32.02
CA MET A 358 -37.89 26.57 33.24
C MET A 358 -36.77 26.45 34.26
N VAL A 359 -37.08 26.77 35.51
CA VAL A 359 -36.13 26.63 36.63
C VAL A 359 -36.37 25.29 37.28
N VAL A 360 -35.34 24.46 37.39
CA VAL A 360 -35.43 23.12 37.99
C VAL A 360 -34.40 22.97 39.09
N GLY A 361 -34.80 22.35 40.20
CA GLY A 361 -33.94 21.97 41.31
C GLY A 361 -33.71 20.47 41.31
N GLY A 362 -32.46 20.06 41.41
CA GLY A 362 -32.10 18.64 41.42
C GLY A 362 -30.82 18.35 42.17
N LEU A 363 -30.55 17.06 42.32
CA LEU A 363 -29.34 16.54 42.96
C LEU A 363 -28.41 15.97 41.91
N VAL A 364 -27.14 16.39 41.91
CA VAL A 364 -26.12 15.78 41.06
C VAL A 364 -25.85 14.36 41.56
N THR A 365 -26.26 13.36 40.80
CA THR A 365 -26.16 11.93 41.15
C THR A 365 -24.79 11.38 40.79
N ASP A 366 -24.21 11.83 39.67
CA ASP A 366 -22.90 11.42 39.19
C ASP A 366 -22.16 12.55 38.51
N GLY A 367 -20.83 12.53 38.58
CA GLY A 367 -19.97 13.53 37.94
C GLY A 367 -20.17 14.97 38.44
N LYS A 368 -20.25 15.93 37.51
CA LYS A 368 -20.42 17.35 37.81
C LYS A 368 -21.29 18.06 36.78
N MET A 369 -21.95 19.14 37.22
CA MET A 369 -22.71 20.05 36.37
C MET A 369 -21.97 21.39 36.28
N TYR A 370 -21.76 21.91 35.07
CA TYR A 370 -21.12 23.21 34.85
C TYR A 370 -22.01 24.13 34.03
N ARG A 371 -21.84 25.43 34.24
CA ARG A 371 -22.62 26.44 33.53
C ARG A 371 -22.26 26.43 32.03
N ASN A 372 -23.25 26.59 31.16
CA ASN A 372 -23.13 26.52 29.69
C ASN A 372 -22.72 25.14 29.13
N CYS A 373 -22.78 24.09 29.94
CA CYS A 373 -22.67 22.70 29.51
C CYS A 373 -23.76 22.33 28.50
N MET A 374 -23.42 21.50 27.50
CA MET A 374 -24.42 20.83 26.66
C MET A 374 -25.09 19.72 27.46
N ILE A 375 -26.40 19.68 27.40
CA ILE A 375 -27.20 18.72 28.15
C ILE A 375 -28.20 18.01 27.25
N ARG A 376 -28.58 16.82 27.68
CA ARG A 376 -29.81 16.15 27.25
C ARG A 376 -30.67 15.80 28.45
N VAL A 377 -31.98 15.98 28.29
CA VAL A 377 -32.95 15.60 29.30
C VAL A 377 -33.55 14.26 28.90
N LEU A 378 -33.48 13.31 29.82
CA LEU A 378 -33.91 11.93 29.65
C LEU A 378 -35.14 11.67 30.53
N ARG A 379 -36.20 11.14 29.93
CA ARG A 379 -37.38 10.63 30.65
C ARG A 379 -37.58 9.17 30.29
N ASN A 380 -37.55 8.28 31.30
CA ASN A 380 -37.59 6.82 31.10
C ASN A 380 -36.56 6.36 30.05
N GLU A 381 -35.31 6.84 30.16
CA GLU A 381 -34.18 6.55 29.25
C GLU A 381 -34.35 7.05 27.81
N LYS A 382 -35.39 7.83 27.50
CA LYS A 382 -35.57 8.48 26.19
C LYS A 382 -35.21 9.94 26.24
N ASN A 383 -34.43 10.38 25.26
CA ASN A 383 -34.12 11.79 25.05
C ASN A 383 -35.38 12.57 24.66
N ILE A 384 -35.70 13.59 25.45
CA ILE A 384 -36.85 14.48 25.24
C ILE A 384 -36.41 15.92 24.90
N PHE A 385 -35.16 16.28 25.17
CA PHE A 385 -34.64 17.62 24.87
C PHE A 385 -33.11 17.63 24.85
N GLU A 386 -32.54 18.40 23.93
CA GLU A 386 -31.12 18.75 23.88
C GLU A 386 -30.96 20.26 23.90
N GLY A 387 -29.99 20.75 24.67
CA GLY A 387 -29.72 22.18 24.78
C GLY A 387 -28.54 22.47 25.69
N SER A 388 -28.52 23.64 26.31
CA SER A 388 -27.46 24.01 27.24
C SER A 388 -28.00 24.57 28.55
N ILE A 389 -27.20 24.50 29.62
CA ILE A 389 -27.53 25.10 30.91
C ILE A 389 -27.33 26.62 30.85
N ILE A 390 -28.42 27.38 30.86
CA ILE A 390 -28.39 28.86 30.78
C ILE A 390 -27.80 29.48 32.06
N SER A 391 -28.17 28.91 33.20
CA SER A 391 -27.79 29.40 34.52
C SER A 391 -27.70 28.23 35.48
N LEU A 392 -26.68 28.26 36.33
CA LEU A 392 -26.45 27.27 37.38
C LEU A 392 -26.28 27.99 38.71
N LYS A 393 -27.10 27.61 39.69
CA LYS A 393 -27.15 28.24 41.01
C LYS A 393 -27.09 27.21 42.11
N ARG A 394 -26.39 27.54 43.17
CA ARG A 394 -26.45 26.80 44.43
C ARG A 394 -27.09 27.71 45.47
N PHE A 395 -28.26 27.29 45.97
CA PHE A 395 -29.14 28.14 46.76
C PHE A 395 -29.52 29.45 46.05
N LYS A 396 -28.88 30.56 46.39
CA LYS A 396 -29.14 31.88 45.80
C LYS A 396 -27.97 32.43 44.98
N ASP A 397 -26.82 31.75 45.02
CA ASP A 397 -25.59 32.22 44.41
C ASP A 397 -25.35 31.54 43.06
N ASP A 398 -24.95 32.33 42.06
CA ASP A 398 -24.50 31.82 40.76
C ASP A 398 -23.16 31.12 40.91
N VAL A 399 -23.07 29.89 40.40
CA VAL A 399 -21.88 29.04 40.50
C VAL A 399 -21.46 28.57 39.12
N GLN A 400 -20.14 28.33 38.96
CA GLN A 400 -19.58 27.82 37.71
C GLN A 400 -19.75 26.32 37.59
N GLU A 401 -19.61 25.58 38.70
CA GLU A 401 -19.75 24.13 38.74
C GLU A 401 -20.42 23.66 40.05
N VAL A 402 -21.07 22.50 39.98
CA VAL A 402 -21.62 21.77 41.13
C VAL A 402 -21.21 20.31 41.01
N LEU A 403 -20.58 19.81 42.08
CA LEU A 403 -20.08 18.44 42.16
C LEU A 403 -21.16 17.47 42.62
N GLN A 404 -20.89 16.18 42.44
CA GLN A 404 -21.70 15.07 42.94
C GLN A 404 -22.16 15.24 44.40
N ASN A 405 -23.38 14.79 44.69
CA ASN A 405 -24.04 14.83 46.00
C ASN A 405 -24.39 16.24 46.50
N TYR A 406 -24.31 17.26 45.66
CA TYR A 406 -24.81 18.60 45.97
C TYR A 406 -26.09 18.92 45.20
N GLU A 407 -26.99 19.64 45.86
CA GLU A 407 -28.19 20.19 45.25
C GLU A 407 -27.88 21.49 44.52
N CYS A 408 -28.49 21.66 43.34
CA CYS A 408 -28.40 22.90 42.59
C CYS A 408 -29.70 23.18 41.85
N GLY A 409 -29.89 24.45 41.52
CA GLY A 409 -30.92 24.94 40.62
C GLY A 409 -30.31 25.27 39.28
N MET A 410 -30.94 24.85 38.20
CA MET A 410 -30.54 25.22 36.84
C MET A 410 -31.72 25.77 36.05
N VAL A 411 -31.41 26.60 35.05
CA VAL A 411 -32.40 27.14 34.13
C VAL A 411 -32.17 26.54 32.75
N LEU A 412 -33.21 25.89 32.22
CA LEU A 412 -33.20 25.20 30.94
C LEU A 412 -34.22 25.85 30.00
N GLU A 413 -33.91 25.93 28.70
CA GLU A 413 -34.83 26.51 27.69
C GLU A 413 -36.08 25.65 27.44
N PHE A 414 -36.10 24.43 27.98
CA PHE A 414 -37.20 23.48 27.84
C PHE A 414 -38.23 23.62 28.95
N SER A 415 -39.52 23.62 28.59
CA SER A 415 -40.62 23.86 29.52
C SER A 415 -41.44 22.62 29.91
N GLU A 416 -41.21 21.48 29.26
CA GLU A 416 -41.95 20.22 29.53
C GLU A 416 -41.16 19.27 30.43
N ILE A 417 -40.56 19.80 31.51
CA ILE A 417 -39.76 19.04 32.46
C ILE A 417 -40.63 18.57 33.63
N GLU A 418 -40.45 17.32 34.04
CA GLU A 418 -41.16 16.71 35.17
C GLU A 418 -40.18 16.27 36.27
N ASN A 419 -40.70 16.15 37.49
CA ASN A 419 -39.93 15.56 38.60
C ASN A 419 -39.60 14.10 38.26
N GLY A 420 -38.34 13.71 38.45
CA GLY A 420 -37.82 12.39 38.10
C GLY A 420 -37.12 12.31 36.74
N ASP A 421 -37.15 13.39 35.94
CA ASP A 421 -36.32 13.48 34.73
C ASP A 421 -34.82 13.55 35.08
N ILE A 422 -33.98 13.00 34.21
CA ILE A 422 -32.52 13.00 34.36
C ILE A 422 -31.92 13.99 33.37
N VAL A 423 -31.12 14.93 33.86
CA VAL A 423 -30.27 15.78 33.03
C VAL A 423 -28.90 15.12 32.92
N GLU A 424 -28.54 14.72 31.70
CA GLU A 424 -27.20 14.22 31.36
C GLU A 424 -26.40 15.35 30.71
N ALA A 425 -25.30 15.72 31.35
CA ALA A 425 -24.34 16.71 30.89
C ALA A 425 -23.24 16.04 30.08
N TYR A 426 -22.88 16.61 28.92
CA TYR A 426 -21.81 16.08 28.08
C TYR A 426 -20.95 17.20 27.47
N GLU A 427 -19.70 16.88 27.18
CA GLU A 427 -18.77 17.70 26.39
C GLU A 427 -18.55 17.06 25.03
N GLN A 428 -18.42 17.91 24.01
CA GLN A 428 -17.94 17.49 22.71
C GLN A 428 -16.41 17.64 22.70
N ILE A 429 -15.72 16.51 22.52
CA ILE A 429 -14.27 16.45 22.41
C ILE A 429 -13.94 16.16 20.95
N GLU A 430 -13.09 17.00 20.36
CA GLU A 430 -12.52 16.76 19.05
C GLU A 430 -11.37 15.75 19.20
N GLU A 431 -11.54 14.56 18.62
CA GLU A 431 -10.47 13.57 18.48
C GLU A 431 -9.99 13.54 17.02
N SER A 432 -8.68 13.37 16.81
CA SER A 432 -8.14 13.22 15.46
C SER A 432 -8.75 11.99 14.78
N ALA A 433 -9.35 12.18 13.61
CA ALA A 433 -9.91 11.09 12.82
C ALA A 433 -8.81 10.09 12.43
N LYS A 434 -9.16 8.80 12.49
CA LYS A 434 -8.25 7.71 12.12
C LYS A 434 -8.78 6.97 10.91
N LEU A 435 -7.86 6.50 10.10
CA LEU A 435 -8.15 5.59 9.00
C LEU A 435 -8.31 4.19 9.58
N SER A 436 -9.45 3.57 9.25
CA SER A 436 -9.87 2.25 9.72
C SER A 436 -8.88 1.14 9.37
#